data_AF-A0A2A4UPQ8-F1
#
_entry.id   AF-A0A2A4UPQ8-F1
#
_cell.length_a   1.000
_cell.length_b   1.000
_cell.length_c   1.000
_cell.angle_alpha   90.00
_cell.angle_beta   90.00
_cell.angle_gamma   90.00
#
_symmetry.space_group_name_H-M   'P 1'
#
loop_
_entity.id
_entity.type
_entity.pdbx_description
1 polymer ?
#
loop_
_entity_poly.entity_id
_entity_poly.type
_entity_poly.pdbx_seq_one_letter_code
_entity_poly.pdbx_strand_id
1 'polypeptide(L)' 'MPENLSETDKKILAALQDNCDLTNTELAKIVGLSTAPCWRRVKRLGDLGV' A
#
# COMPACT_ATOMS: atom_id res chain seq x y z
N MET A 1 -4.06 17.31 1.19
CA MET A 1 -3.84 15.97 0.63
C MET A 1 -2.34 15.75 0.53
N PRO A 2 -1.77 14.61 0.94
CA PRO A 2 -0.31 14.44 0.92
C PRO A 2 0.18 14.52 -0.53
N GLU A 3 0.95 15.56 -0.84
CA GLU A 3 1.22 16.04 -2.20
C GLU A 3 2.15 15.16 -3.06
N ASN A 4 2.41 13.89 -2.72
CA ASN A 4 3.16 12.99 -3.61
C ASN A 4 2.99 11.49 -3.25
N LEU A 5 1.77 10.96 -3.43
CA LEU A 5 1.57 9.52 -3.48
C LEU A 5 2.10 8.98 -4.81
N SER A 6 3.09 8.09 -4.75
CA SER A 6 3.59 7.44 -5.96
C SER A 6 2.54 6.46 -6.52
N GLU A 7 2.69 6.08 -7.79
CA GLU A 7 1.76 5.14 -8.43
C GLU A 7 1.60 3.82 -7.67
N THR A 8 2.68 3.33 -7.03
CA THR A 8 2.60 2.13 -6.19
C THR A 8 1.79 2.37 -4.92
N ASP A 9 1.87 3.56 -4.33
CA ASP A 9 1.09 3.88 -3.13
C ASP A 9 -0.40 3.96 -3.46
N LYS A 10 -0.75 4.53 -4.62
CA LYS A 10 -2.13 4.53 -5.12
C LYS A 10 -2.63 3.11 -5.36
N LYS A 11 -1.81 2.21 -5.91
CA LYS A 11 -2.16 0.79 -6.08
C LYS A 11 -2.36 0.07 -4.75
N ILE A 12 -1.51 0.36 -3.76
CA ILE A 12 -1.66 -0.16 -2.40
C ILE A 12 -3.01 0.27 -1.81
N LEU A 13 -3.32 1.57 -1.88
CA LEU A 13 -4.59 2.11 -1.38
C LEU A 13 -5.78 1.49 -2.12
N ALA A 14 -5.73 1.41 -3.45
CA ALA A 14 -6.79 0.81 -4.24
C ALA A 14 -7.03 -0.66 -3.87
N ALA A 15 -5.96 -1.46 -3.71
CA ALA A 15 -6.08 -2.86 -3.32
C ALA A 15 -6.64 -3.03 -1.90
N LEU A 16 -6.22 -2.19 -0.94
CA LEU A 16 -6.73 -2.22 0.43
C LEU A 16 -8.17 -1.70 0.54
N GLN A 17 -8.55 -0.74 -0.30
CA GLN A 17 -9.92 -0.22 -0.38
C GLN A 17 -10.88 -1.24 -1.01
N ASP A 18 -10.39 -2.02 -1.98
CA ASP A 18 -11.15 -3.12 -2.58
C ASP A 18 -11.28 -4.32 -1.62
N ASN A 19 -10.20 -4.67 -0.93
CA ASN A 19 -10.19 -5.74 0.05
C ASN A 19 -9.19 -5.46 1.19
N CYS A 20 -9.72 -5.16 2.38
CA CYS A 20 -8.92 -4.85 3.56
C CYS A 20 -8.37 -6.08 4.30
N ASP A 21 -8.86 -7.29 3.99
CA ASP A 21 -8.40 -8.54 4.60
C ASP A 21 -7.12 -9.09 3.95
N LEU A 22 -6.60 -8.42 2.92
CA LEU A 22 -5.37 -8.82 2.24
C LEU A 22 -4.18 -8.84 3.19
N THR A 23 -3.44 -9.95 3.20
CA THR A 23 -2.17 -10.02 3.90
C THR A 23 -1.13 -9.15 3.19
N ASN A 24 -0.10 -8.70 3.94
CA ASN A 24 1.00 -7.93 3.36
C ASN A 24 1.70 -8.65 2.19
N THR A 25 1.71 -9.99 2.19
CA THR A 25 2.31 -10.80 1.13
C THR A 25 1.45 -10.82 -0.14
N GLU A 26 0.12 -10.92 0.01
CA GLU A 26 -0.82 -10.86 -1.11
C GLU A 26 -0.85 -9.46 -1.73
N LEU A 27 -0.94 -8.44 -0.87
CA LEU A 27 -0.85 -7.05 -1.29
C LEU A 27 0.45 -6.79 -2.07
N ALA A 28 1.59 -7.27 -1.57
CA ALA A 28 2.87 -7.13 -2.25
C ALA A 28 2.87 -7.78 -3.65
N LYS A 29 2.28 -8.98 -3.79
CA LYS A 29 2.13 -9.63 -5.09
C LYS A 29 1.26 -8.81 -6.06
N ILE A 30 0.14 -8.27 -5.58
CA ILE A 30 -0.78 -7.45 -6.39
C ILE A 30 -0.09 -6.18 -6.91
N VAL A 31 0.69 -5.51 -6.05
CA VAL A 31 1.35 -4.25 -6.42
C VAL A 31 2.74 -4.43 -7.05
N GLY A 32 3.21 -5.67 -7.23
CA GLY A 32 4.49 -5.99 -7.86
C GLY A 32 5.72 -5.66 -6.99
N LEU A 33 5.59 -5.76 -5.67
CA LEU A 33 6.66 -5.54 -4.70
C LEU A 33 6.98 -6.81 -3.91
N SER A 34 8.12 -6.80 -3.21
CA SER A 34 8.36 -7.75 -2.12
C SER A 34 7.65 -7.28 -0.84
N THR A 35 7.44 -8.21 0.10
CA THR A 35 6.65 -7.95 1.31
C THR A 35 7.21 -6.82 2.17
N ALA A 36 8.54 -6.74 2.32
CA ALA A 36 9.20 -5.72 3.15
C ALA A 36 9.00 -4.26 2.65
N PRO A 37 9.27 -3.91 1.36
CA PRO A 37 9.00 -2.57 0.86
C PRO A 37 7.50 -2.25 0.78
N CYS A 38 6.64 -3.25 0.54
CA CYS A 38 5.18 -3.06 0.57
C CYS A 38 4.73 -2.62 1.97
N TRP A 39 5.15 -3.35 3.02
CA TRP A 39 4.79 -3.03 4.40
C TRP A 39 5.27 -1.63 4.83
N ARG A 40 6.50 -1.24 4.46
CA ARG A 40 7.00 0.11 4.76
C ARG A 40 6.14 1.20 4.14
N ARG A 41 5.65 0.98 2.92
CA ARG A 41 4.75 1.92 2.22
C ARG A 41 3.38 1.97 2.89
N VAL A 42 2.76 0.83 3.19
CA VAL A 42 1.49 0.76 3.94
C VAL A 42 1.60 1.51 5.27
N LYS A 43 2.67 1.26 6.03
CA LYS A 43 2.91 1.97 7.30
C LYS A 43 3.05 3.47 7.09
N ARG A 44 3.85 3.92 6.12
CA ARG A 44 4.00 5.34 5.77
C ARG A 44 2.66 5.97 5.39
N LEU A 45 1.80 5.27 4.66
CA LEU A 45 0.47 5.77 4.28
C LEU A 45 -0.41 6.00 5.51
N GLY A 46 -0.41 5.05 6.46
CA GLY A 46 -1.09 5.22 7.75
C GLY A 46 -0.51 6.35 8.59
N ASP A 47 0.83 6.47 8.65
CA ASP A 47 1.51 7.55 9.39
C ASP A 47 1.20 8.94 8.80
N LEU A 48 0.89 9.02 7.50
CA LEU A 48 0.46 10.25 6.82
C LEU A 48 -1.03 10.59 7.07
N GLY A 49 -1.79 9.72 7.71
CA GLY A 49 -3.23 9.89 7.95
C GLY A 49 -4.09 9.78 6.69
N VAL A 50 -3.62 9.01 5.70
CA VAL A 50 -4.37 8.69 4.46
C VAL A 50 -5.36 7.56 4.70
#